data_AF-A0A232FES8-F1
#
_entry.id   AF-A0A232FES8-F1
#
_cell.length_a   1.000
_cell.length_b   1.000
_cell.length_c   1.000
_cell.angle_alpha   90.00
_cell.angle_beta   90.00
_cell.angle_gamma   90.00
#
_symmetry.space_group_name_H-M   'P 1'
#
loop_
_entity.id
_entity.type
_entity.pdbx_description
1 polymer ?
#
loop_
_entity_poly.entity_id
_entity_poly.type
_entity_poly.pdbx_seq_one_letter_code
_entity_poly.pdbx_strand_id
1 'polypeptide(L)'
;MSYAKRSDLWGFDRDWDDTLEESSKPNSLPLLELTRGDKIYYKHSKRVRGIRYDGLDFVPLNPKLDPPPHRCFSCWERGHLSRTCMNPLISLFCRNCGRRDVDLEDCPRCSRAHRRESAKKDTAEALQEAKIKTEAKIPEKKSRAAAETLLDVSLLVNEGSVASDEDDAPRRSLETIQEEFEFDFTHDMISDVKILMEAVKHLSVKTQDRVLRQWLTERQKNF
;
A
#
# COMPACT_ATOMS: atom_id res chain seq x y z
N MET A 1 -38.22 -33.57 -25.81
CA MET A 1 -36.99 -32.92 -26.30
C MET A 1 -35.80 -33.61 -25.67
N SER A 2 -35.19 -34.54 -26.40
CA SER A 2 -34.10 -35.42 -25.97
C SER A 2 -32.74 -34.79 -26.30
N TYR A 3 -31.90 -34.56 -25.30
CA TYR A 3 -30.50 -34.18 -25.51
C TYR A 3 -29.65 -35.45 -25.71
N ALA A 4 -29.13 -35.63 -26.92
CA ALA A 4 -28.20 -36.67 -27.27
C ALA A 4 -26.77 -36.30 -26.85
N LYS A 5 -26.07 -37.24 -26.23
CA LYS A 5 -24.62 -37.27 -26.01
C LYS A 5 -23.89 -37.71 -27.28
N ARG A 6 -22.70 -37.16 -27.52
CA ARG A 6 -21.49 -37.74 -28.19
C ARG A 6 -20.43 -36.63 -28.20
N SER A 7 -19.39 -36.59 -27.36
CA SER A 7 -18.22 -37.47 -27.25
C SER A 7 -17.81 -38.04 -28.60
N ASP A 8 -16.76 -37.48 -29.21
CA ASP A 8 -15.58 -38.18 -29.73
C ASP A 8 -14.65 -37.21 -30.49
N LEU A 9 -13.36 -37.57 -30.53
CA LEU A 9 -12.30 -37.08 -31.43
C LEU A 9 -11.60 -35.76 -31.07
N TRP A 10 -10.65 -35.81 -30.14
CA TRP A 10 -9.32 -35.18 -30.33
C TRP A 10 -8.26 -35.98 -29.57
N GLY A 11 -7.71 -37.00 -30.25
CA GLY A 11 -6.39 -37.54 -29.91
C GLY A 11 -5.34 -36.57 -30.46
N PHE A 12 -4.47 -36.06 -29.58
CA PHE A 12 -3.33 -35.23 -29.95
C PHE A 12 -2.14 -35.63 -29.09
N ASP A 13 -1.66 -36.86 -29.30
CA ASP A 13 -0.28 -37.20 -29.01
C ASP A 13 0.57 -36.54 -30.10
N ARG A 14 1.10 -35.35 -29.78
CA ARG A 14 2.20 -34.75 -30.54
C ARG A 14 3.45 -34.86 -29.68
N ASP A 15 4.16 -35.97 -29.90
CA ASP A 15 5.59 -36.07 -29.65
C ASP A 15 6.29 -34.91 -30.37
N TRP A 16 6.96 -34.07 -29.60
CA TRP A 16 7.88 -33.07 -30.08
C TRP A 16 9.23 -33.76 -30.29
N ASP A 17 9.40 -34.38 -31.47
CA ASP A 17 10.71 -34.83 -31.95
C ASP A 17 11.42 -33.65 -32.64
N ASP A 18 12.47 -33.15 -31.98
CA ASP A 18 13.39 -32.14 -32.51
C ASP A 18 14.36 -32.80 -33.50
N THR A 19 13.91 -33.00 -34.74
CA THR A 19 14.82 -33.21 -35.88
C THR A 19 14.87 -31.95 -36.74
N LEU A 20 15.94 -31.19 -36.51
CA LEU A 20 16.43 -30.12 -37.37
C LEU A 20 16.78 -30.69 -38.75
N GLU A 21 15.95 -30.41 -39.75
CA GLU A 21 16.34 -30.55 -41.15
C GLU A 21 16.21 -29.18 -41.83
N GLU A 22 17.36 -28.52 -41.95
CA GLU A 22 17.55 -27.28 -42.70
C GLU A 22 17.21 -27.51 -44.17
N SER A 23 16.14 -26.89 -44.66
CA SER A 23 15.96 -26.70 -46.10
C SER A 23 15.22 -25.40 -46.41
N SER A 24 16.04 -24.36 -46.60
CA SER A 24 15.96 -23.40 -47.71
C SER A 24 14.58 -22.90 -48.15
N LYS A 25 14.27 -21.62 -47.85
CA LYS A 25 13.66 -20.67 -48.81
C LYS A 25 13.92 -19.20 -48.43
N PRO A 26 13.98 -18.29 -49.42
CA PRO A 26 14.67 -17.00 -49.33
C PRO A 26 13.73 -15.79 -49.16
N ASN A 27 14.37 -14.63 -48.92
CA ASN A 27 13.85 -13.27 -49.00
C ASN A 27 12.91 -12.80 -47.89
N SER A 28 13.49 -12.48 -46.73
CA SER A 28 13.05 -11.36 -45.91
C SER A 28 14.17 -10.32 -45.79
N LEU A 29 13.73 -9.06 -45.77
CA LEU A 29 14.47 -7.81 -45.68
C LEU A 29 15.64 -7.82 -44.67
N PRO A 30 16.65 -6.93 -44.82
CA PRO A 30 17.83 -6.93 -43.96
C PRO A 30 17.43 -6.64 -42.52
N LEU A 31 17.28 -7.72 -41.75
CA LEU A 31 17.41 -7.72 -40.32
C LEU A 31 18.80 -7.14 -40.05
N LEU A 32 18.86 -5.93 -39.50
CA LEU A 32 20.08 -5.41 -38.91
C LEU A 32 20.62 -6.49 -37.97
N GLU A 33 21.69 -7.14 -38.42
CA GLU A 33 22.40 -8.18 -37.72
C GLU A 33 22.99 -7.58 -36.45
N LEU A 34 22.20 -7.60 -35.37
CA LEU A 34 22.72 -7.61 -34.00
C LEU A 34 23.32 -9.00 -33.76
N THR A 35 24.40 -9.31 -34.48
CA THR A 35 25.21 -10.49 -34.23
C THR A 35 26.34 -10.11 -33.29
N ARG A 36 26.50 -10.96 -32.26
CA ARG A 36 27.64 -11.06 -31.33
C ARG A 36 27.65 -10.09 -30.16
N GLY A 37 27.13 -10.55 -29.03
CA GLY A 37 27.69 -10.17 -27.73
C GLY A 37 26.68 -9.97 -26.62
N ASP A 38 25.44 -9.61 -26.95
CA ASP A 38 24.44 -9.31 -25.95
C ASP A 38 23.79 -10.60 -25.47
N LYS A 39 24.55 -11.35 -24.67
CA LYS A 39 23.94 -12.00 -23.52
C LYS A 39 23.24 -10.87 -22.76
N ILE A 40 21.95 -10.68 -23.01
CA ILE A 40 21.06 -9.98 -22.11
C ILE A 40 21.04 -10.83 -20.86
N TYR A 41 22.12 -10.73 -20.08
CA TYR A 41 22.18 -11.22 -18.73
C TYR A 41 21.12 -10.41 -18.00
N TYR A 42 19.92 -10.98 -17.87
CA TYR A 42 19.03 -10.67 -16.76
C TYR A 42 19.72 -11.19 -15.49
N LYS A 43 20.85 -10.58 -15.14
CA LYS A 43 21.59 -10.80 -13.91
C LYS A 43 20.66 -10.27 -12.83
N HIS A 44 20.05 -11.22 -12.12
CA HIS A 44 19.14 -11.02 -10.98
C HIS A 44 17.69 -10.68 -11.32
N SER A 45 16.89 -11.72 -11.53
CA SER A 45 15.52 -11.72 -11.05
C SER A 45 15.13 -13.11 -10.56
N LYS A 46 15.68 -13.52 -9.40
CA LYS A 46 15.31 -14.77 -8.69
C LYS A 46 13.86 -14.79 -8.17
N ARG A 47 12.99 -13.92 -8.66
CA ARG A 47 11.55 -13.99 -8.47
C ARG A 47 10.92 -13.53 -9.77
N VAL A 48 10.50 -14.47 -10.60
CA VAL A 48 9.62 -14.20 -11.74
C VAL A 48 8.30 -13.69 -11.16
N ARG A 49 8.29 -12.38 -10.88
CA ARG A 49 7.20 -11.66 -10.26
C ARG A 49 6.22 -11.34 -11.39
N GLY A 50 5.03 -11.93 -11.34
CA GLY A 50 3.94 -11.61 -12.27
C GLY A 50 3.65 -10.11 -12.33
N ILE A 51 2.90 -9.67 -13.32
CA ILE A 51 2.61 -8.24 -13.49
C ILE A 51 1.64 -7.82 -12.38
N ARG A 52 2.08 -6.90 -11.50
CA ARG A 52 1.21 -6.34 -10.45
C ARG A 52 0.08 -5.58 -11.11
N TYR A 53 -1.11 -6.13 -11.08
CA TYR A 53 -2.30 -5.36 -11.37
C TYR A 53 -2.89 -4.87 -10.05
N ASP A 54 -2.96 -3.55 -9.89
CA ASP A 54 -3.82 -2.89 -8.91
C ASP A 54 -3.56 -3.20 -7.41
N GLY A 55 -2.30 -3.38 -7.03
CA GLY A 55 -1.91 -3.62 -5.63
C GLY A 55 -2.09 -5.07 -5.16
N LEU A 56 -2.58 -5.97 -6.03
CA LEU A 56 -2.70 -7.39 -5.73
C LEU A 56 -1.33 -8.06 -5.51
N ASP A 57 -1.30 -9.06 -4.63
CA ASP A 57 -0.15 -9.93 -4.43
C ASP A 57 0.18 -10.71 -5.71
N PHE A 58 1.46 -11.07 -5.84
CA PHE A 58 1.94 -11.85 -6.98
C PHE A 58 1.27 -13.23 -6.99
N VAL A 59 0.48 -13.49 -8.03
CA VAL A 59 0.07 -14.86 -8.34
C VAL A 59 1.27 -15.55 -9.02
N PRO A 60 1.74 -16.72 -8.52
CA PRO A 60 2.82 -17.47 -9.17
C PRO A 60 2.48 -17.74 -10.64
N LEU A 61 3.41 -17.66 -11.57
CA LEU A 61 3.11 -18.01 -12.96
C LEU A 61 3.08 -19.54 -13.14
N ASN A 62 2.13 -20.06 -13.90
CA ASN A 62 2.12 -21.44 -14.37
C ASN A 62 2.59 -21.46 -15.82
N PRO A 63 3.80 -21.97 -16.12
CA PRO A 63 4.36 -21.96 -17.48
C PRO A 63 3.51 -22.68 -18.53
N LYS A 64 2.61 -23.57 -18.12
CA LYS A 64 1.71 -24.31 -19.02
C LYS A 64 0.50 -23.48 -19.48
N LEU A 65 0.10 -22.47 -18.70
CA LEU A 65 -1.16 -21.74 -18.89
C LEU A 65 -0.96 -20.23 -19.08
N ASP A 66 0.07 -19.68 -18.48
CA ASP A 66 0.35 -18.25 -18.50
C ASP A 66 1.47 -17.95 -19.51
N PRO A 67 1.42 -16.79 -20.17
CA PRO A 67 2.53 -16.34 -20.99
C PRO A 67 3.79 -16.17 -20.13
N PRO A 68 4.98 -16.50 -20.67
CA PRO A 68 6.22 -16.16 -20.01
C PRO A 68 6.32 -14.64 -19.80
N PRO A 69 7.04 -14.19 -18.76
CA PRO A 69 7.29 -12.77 -18.54
C PRO A 69 7.94 -12.14 -19.79
N HIS A 70 7.61 -10.87 -20.05
CA HIS A 70 8.12 -10.08 -21.18
C HIS A 70 7.72 -10.59 -22.58
N ARG A 71 6.55 -11.22 -22.69
CA ARG A 71 5.95 -11.57 -23.98
C ARG A 71 4.76 -10.68 -24.28
N CYS A 72 4.47 -10.49 -25.58
CA CYS A 72 3.28 -9.78 -26.03
C CYS A 72 2.03 -10.50 -25.47
N PHE A 73 1.09 -9.78 -24.85
CA PHE A 73 -0.11 -10.43 -24.29
C PHE A 73 -1.09 -10.93 -25.35
N SER A 74 -1.06 -10.36 -26.56
CA SER A 74 -1.91 -10.78 -27.67
C SER A 74 -1.42 -12.10 -28.27
N CYS A 75 -0.18 -12.17 -28.76
CA CYS A 75 0.31 -13.37 -29.45
C CYS A 75 1.30 -14.24 -28.67
N TRP A 76 1.77 -13.80 -27.50
CA TRP A 76 2.78 -14.48 -26.68
C TRP A 76 4.14 -14.67 -27.38
N GLU A 77 4.42 -13.90 -28.42
CA GLU A 77 5.76 -13.83 -29.02
C GLU A 77 6.64 -12.83 -28.25
N ARG A 78 7.96 -12.96 -28.45
CA ARG A 78 8.96 -12.03 -27.91
C ARG A 78 9.23 -10.92 -28.92
N GLY A 79 9.94 -9.87 -28.47
CA GLY A 79 10.46 -8.83 -29.36
C GLY A 79 9.48 -7.67 -29.63
N HIS A 80 8.26 -7.72 -29.12
CA HIS A 80 7.30 -6.62 -29.24
C HIS A 80 6.33 -6.56 -28.05
N LEU A 81 5.65 -5.42 -27.91
CA LEU A 81 4.62 -5.18 -26.89
C LEU A 81 3.23 -5.37 -27.49
N SER A 82 2.19 -5.57 -26.66
CA SER A 82 0.81 -5.70 -27.16
C SER A 82 0.35 -4.52 -28.03
N ARG A 83 0.89 -3.31 -27.78
CA ARG A 83 0.60 -2.09 -28.57
C ARG A 83 1.26 -2.08 -29.95
N THR A 84 2.33 -2.86 -30.15
CA THR A 84 3.07 -2.97 -31.41
C THR A 84 2.90 -4.35 -32.05
N CYS A 85 1.92 -5.13 -31.58
CA CYS A 85 1.62 -6.45 -32.11
C CYS A 85 0.93 -6.31 -33.47
N MET A 86 1.43 -7.04 -34.48
CA MET A 86 0.80 -7.10 -35.80
C MET A 86 -0.38 -8.06 -35.85
N ASN A 87 -0.46 -9.00 -34.88
CA ASN A 87 -1.60 -9.88 -34.73
C ASN A 87 -2.80 -9.11 -34.16
N PRO A 88 -4.05 -9.55 -34.47
CA PRO A 88 -5.24 -8.92 -33.91
C PRO A 88 -5.17 -8.89 -32.38
N LEU A 89 -5.57 -7.76 -31.80
CA LEU A 89 -5.65 -7.59 -30.36
C LEU A 89 -6.69 -8.58 -29.80
N ILE A 90 -6.22 -9.52 -28.98
CA ILE A 90 -7.10 -10.37 -28.19
C ILE A 90 -7.71 -9.48 -27.10
N SER A 91 -9.02 -9.30 -27.15
CA SER A 91 -9.74 -8.43 -26.22
C SER A 91 -9.88 -9.04 -24.82
N LEU A 92 -9.87 -10.37 -24.72
CA LEU A 92 -10.16 -11.10 -23.49
C LEU A 92 -8.92 -11.82 -22.96
N PHE A 93 -8.29 -11.23 -21.94
CA PHE A 93 -7.22 -11.89 -21.20
C PHE A 93 -7.16 -11.41 -19.75
N CYS A 94 -6.69 -12.27 -18.86
CA CYS A 94 -6.61 -11.96 -17.45
C CYS A 94 -5.50 -10.92 -17.24
N ARG A 95 -5.89 -9.72 -16.83
CA ARG A 95 -4.96 -8.59 -16.62
C ARG A 95 -3.92 -8.81 -15.52
N ASN A 96 -4.10 -9.83 -14.67
CA ASN A 96 -3.16 -10.20 -13.61
C ASN A 96 -2.17 -11.29 -14.05
N CYS A 97 -2.65 -12.45 -14.55
CA CYS A 97 -1.78 -13.56 -14.93
C CYS A 97 -1.49 -13.69 -16.43
N GLY A 98 -2.15 -12.91 -17.30
CA GLY A 98 -1.97 -12.93 -18.75
C GLY A 98 -2.64 -14.10 -19.49
N ARG A 99 -3.44 -14.92 -18.81
CA ARG A 99 -4.15 -16.06 -19.42
C ARG A 99 -5.16 -15.58 -20.47
N ARG A 100 -5.18 -16.21 -21.64
CA ARG A 100 -6.13 -15.92 -22.74
C ARG A 100 -7.54 -16.40 -22.43
N ASP A 101 -8.50 -15.78 -23.10
CA ASP A 101 -9.91 -16.18 -23.17
C ASP A 101 -10.63 -16.16 -21.81
N VAL A 102 -10.09 -15.40 -20.86
CA VAL A 102 -10.68 -15.24 -19.54
C VAL A 102 -10.36 -13.87 -18.99
N ASP A 103 -11.36 -13.18 -18.44
CA ASP A 103 -11.16 -11.90 -17.79
C ASP A 103 -10.63 -12.04 -16.36
N LEU A 104 -10.26 -10.91 -15.74
CA LEU A 104 -9.78 -10.89 -14.36
C LEU A 104 -10.84 -11.43 -13.36
N GLU A 105 -12.11 -11.15 -13.63
CA GLU A 105 -13.25 -11.55 -12.80
C GLU A 105 -13.60 -13.04 -12.94
N ASP A 106 -13.41 -13.60 -14.13
CA ASP A 106 -13.66 -15.02 -14.40
C ASP A 106 -12.42 -15.90 -14.25
N CYS A 107 -11.24 -15.29 -14.07
CA CYS A 107 -10.00 -16.04 -13.96
C CYS A 107 -10.05 -16.96 -12.72
N PRO A 108 -9.92 -18.29 -12.87
CA PRO A 108 -10.03 -19.22 -11.74
C PRO A 108 -8.92 -19.02 -10.69
N ARG A 109 -7.84 -18.32 -11.06
CA ARG A 109 -6.68 -18.06 -10.20
C ARG A 109 -6.74 -16.68 -9.58
N CYS A 110 -7.12 -15.68 -10.36
CA CYS A 110 -7.04 -14.28 -9.96
C CYS A 110 -8.36 -13.73 -9.41
N SER A 111 -9.51 -14.28 -9.79
CA SER A 111 -10.84 -13.73 -9.44
C SER A 111 -11.09 -13.64 -7.94
N ARG A 112 -10.68 -14.66 -7.16
CA ARG A 112 -10.86 -14.68 -5.71
C ARG A 112 -9.99 -13.63 -5.02
N ALA A 113 -8.76 -13.44 -5.48
CA ALA A 113 -7.86 -12.41 -4.96
C ALA A 113 -8.36 -11.02 -5.34
N HIS A 114 -8.77 -10.82 -6.59
CA HIS A 114 -9.37 -9.58 -7.08
C HIS A 114 -10.59 -9.18 -6.24
N ARG A 115 -11.57 -10.08 -6.07
CA ARG A 115 -12.77 -9.81 -5.25
C ARG A 115 -12.46 -9.40 -3.81
N ARG A 116 -11.44 -10.00 -3.19
CA ARG A 116 -11.01 -9.63 -1.83
C ARG A 116 -10.44 -8.22 -1.77
N GLU A 117 -9.64 -7.84 -2.77
CA GLU A 117 -9.01 -6.53 -2.79
C GLU A 117 -10.00 -5.43 -3.16
N SER A 118 -10.91 -5.70 -4.11
CA SER A 118 -12.04 -4.81 -4.40
C SER A 118 -12.88 -4.58 -3.14
N ALA A 119 -13.26 -5.63 -2.42
CA ALA A 119 -14.03 -5.49 -1.18
C ALA A 119 -13.31 -4.65 -0.11
N LYS A 120 -11.97 -4.76 0.00
CA LYS A 120 -11.21 -3.89 0.92
C LYS A 120 -11.26 -2.44 0.49
N LYS A 121 -11.11 -2.15 -0.81
CA LYS A 121 -11.20 -0.78 -1.35
C LYS A 121 -12.58 -0.20 -1.10
N ASP A 122 -13.63 -0.95 -1.37
CA ASP A 122 -15.01 -0.54 -1.12
C ASP A 122 -15.22 -0.20 0.37
N THR A 123 -14.71 -1.05 1.28
CA THR A 123 -14.78 -0.75 2.73
C THR A 123 -13.96 0.48 3.13
N ALA A 124 -12.77 0.66 2.54
CA ALA A 124 -11.91 1.81 2.84
C ALA A 124 -12.53 3.13 2.33
N GLU A 125 -13.12 3.11 1.14
CA GLU A 125 -13.86 4.22 0.56
C GLU A 125 -15.09 4.55 1.39
N ALA A 126 -15.88 3.55 1.80
CA ALA A 126 -17.01 3.76 2.69
C ALA A 126 -16.61 4.37 4.04
N LEU A 127 -15.48 3.93 4.63
CA LEU A 127 -14.94 4.53 5.86
C LEU A 127 -14.49 5.99 5.62
N GLN A 128 -13.90 6.29 4.46
CA GLN A 128 -13.47 7.64 4.13
C GLN A 128 -14.67 8.58 3.93
N GLU A 129 -15.71 8.13 3.22
CA GLU A 129 -16.95 8.89 3.09
C GLU A 129 -17.63 9.14 4.44
N ALA A 130 -17.65 8.13 5.33
CA ALA A 130 -18.21 8.29 6.66
C ALA A 130 -17.46 9.34 7.48
N LYS A 131 -16.12 9.36 7.41
CA LYS A 131 -15.29 10.39 8.06
C LYS A 131 -15.62 11.78 7.55
N ILE A 132 -15.67 11.98 6.24
CA ILE A 132 -16.00 13.26 5.61
C ILE A 132 -17.40 13.73 6.05
N LYS A 133 -18.38 12.82 6.09
CA LYS A 133 -19.75 13.13 6.56
C LYS A 133 -19.79 13.50 8.04
N THR A 134 -18.97 12.87 8.89
CA THR A 134 -18.90 13.22 10.32
C THR A 134 -18.22 14.57 10.57
N GLU A 135 -17.16 14.89 9.82
CA GLU A 135 -16.46 16.18 9.92
C GLU A 135 -17.34 17.34 9.44
N ALA A 136 -18.08 17.16 8.34
CA ALA A 136 -18.98 18.17 7.80
C ALA A 136 -20.17 18.50 8.72
N LYS A 137 -20.52 17.61 9.66
CA LYS A 137 -21.68 17.79 10.54
C LYS A 137 -21.34 18.49 11.87
N ILE A 138 -20.08 18.89 12.09
CA ILE A 138 -19.71 19.70 13.25
C ILE A 138 -20.36 21.08 13.07
N PRO A 139 -21.40 21.43 13.86
CA PRO A 139 -22.09 22.70 13.66
C PRO A 139 -21.15 23.85 14.01
N GLU A 140 -20.98 24.79 13.08
CA GLU A 140 -20.23 26.06 13.27
C GLU A 140 -20.65 26.83 14.54
N LYS A 141 -21.83 26.53 15.11
CA LYS A 141 -22.29 27.14 16.36
C LYS A 141 -21.47 26.76 17.59
N LYS A 142 -20.73 25.65 17.58
CA LYS A 142 -19.83 25.29 18.70
C LYS A 142 -18.43 25.91 18.60
N SER A 143 -17.98 26.34 17.42
CA SER A 143 -16.66 26.99 17.27
C SER A 143 -16.65 28.44 17.76
N ARG A 144 -17.79 29.15 17.71
CA ARG A 144 -17.91 30.50 18.29
C ARG A 144 -17.88 30.50 19.83
N ALA A 145 -18.62 29.61 20.48
CA ALA A 145 -18.66 29.54 21.95
C ALA A 145 -17.33 29.08 22.57
N ALA A 146 -16.57 28.23 21.87
CA ALA A 146 -15.24 27.80 22.31
C ALA A 146 -14.14 28.86 22.05
N ALA A 147 -14.27 29.67 21.00
CA ALA A 147 -13.35 30.78 20.74
C ALA A 147 -13.54 31.94 21.74
N GLU A 148 -14.77 32.17 22.20
CA GLU A 148 -15.09 33.22 23.19
C GLU A 148 -14.58 32.86 24.59
N THR A 149 -14.57 31.58 24.97
CA THR A 149 -14.03 31.11 26.25
C THR A 149 -12.50 31.08 26.32
N LEU A 150 -11.79 30.97 25.19
CA LEU A 150 -10.31 31.00 25.15
C LEU A 150 -9.71 32.41 25.22
N LEU A 151 -10.47 33.44 24.82
CA LEU A 151 -10.05 34.84 24.97
C LEU A 151 -10.11 35.31 26.43
N ASP A 152 -11.04 34.76 27.23
CA ASP A 152 -11.21 35.15 28.64
C ASP A 152 -10.09 34.56 29.55
N VAL A 153 -9.58 33.37 29.22
CA VAL A 153 -8.44 32.76 29.96
C VAL A 153 -7.12 33.50 29.69
N SER A 154 -6.95 34.11 28.51
CA SER A 154 -5.71 34.82 28.16
C SER A 154 -5.57 36.18 28.87
N LEU A 155 -6.66 36.76 29.39
CA LEU A 155 -6.63 38.00 30.17
C LEU A 155 -6.25 37.81 31.65
N LEU A 156 -6.36 36.58 32.18
CA LEU A 156 -6.06 36.29 33.59
C LEU A 156 -4.59 35.92 33.86
N VAL A 157 -3.73 35.82 32.83
CA VAL A 157 -2.32 35.39 33.00
C VAL A 157 -1.32 36.55 32.92
N ASN A 158 -1.77 37.80 32.73
CA ASN A 158 -0.87 38.96 32.53
C ASN A 158 -0.75 39.94 33.71
N GLU A 159 -1.35 39.66 34.86
CA GLU A 159 -1.20 40.50 36.07
C GLU A 159 -0.40 39.76 37.15
N GLY A 160 0.92 39.69 36.95
CA GLY A 160 1.82 39.00 37.87
C GLY A 160 3.28 39.42 37.76
N SER A 161 3.59 40.66 37.38
CA SER A 161 4.94 41.23 37.53
C SER A 161 4.93 42.28 38.64
N VAL A 162 4.94 41.82 39.89
CA VAL A 162 5.22 42.69 41.05
C VAL A 162 6.63 42.38 41.52
N ALA A 163 7.48 43.39 41.37
CA ALA A 163 8.80 43.46 41.98
C ALA A 163 8.66 43.35 43.50
N SER A 164 9.53 42.57 44.14
CA SER A 164 9.74 42.69 45.58
C SER A 164 11.19 42.34 45.87
N ASP A 165 11.85 43.33 46.44
CA ASP A 165 13.18 43.35 46.99
C ASP A 165 13.41 42.28 48.07
N GLU A 166 14.68 42.09 48.34
CA GLU A 166 15.27 41.24 49.36
C GLU A 166 14.74 41.53 50.78
N ASP A 167 14.64 40.45 51.58
CA ASP A 167 14.99 40.33 53.00
C ASP A 167 13.95 39.69 53.94
N ASP A 168 14.46 38.70 54.68
CA ASP A 168 14.06 38.16 55.98
C ASP A 168 12.79 37.29 56.18
N ALA A 169 13.07 35.98 56.33
CA ALA A 169 12.43 34.96 57.19
C ALA A 169 11.03 34.39 56.83
N PRO A 170 10.59 33.24 57.40
CA PRO A 170 11.30 32.17 58.12
C PRO A 170 11.22 30.80 57.39
N ARG A 171 12.12 29.87 57.75
CA ARG A 171 12.04 28.44 57.38
C ARG A 171 10.70 27.83 57.81
N ARG A 172 9.76 27.67 56.89
CA ARG A 172 8.58 26.82 57.04
C ARG A 172 8.90 25.42 56.50
N SER A 173 8.72 24.42 57.35
CA SER A 173 9.00 23.01 57.10
C SER A 173 8.26 22.47 55.87
N LEU A 174 9.02 21.77 55.02
CA LEU A 174 8.63 21.15 53.74
C LEU A 174 7.76 19.87 53.89
N GLU A 175 6.87 19.80 54.88
CA GLU A 175 6.14 18.56 55.19
C GLU A 175 4.62 18.61 54.98
N THR A 176 4.07 19.61 54.28
CA THR A 176 2.60 19.71 54.17
C THR A 176 2.09 20.20 52.81
N ILE A 177 2.67 19.71 51.72
CA ILE A 177 2.05 19.74 50.39
C ILE A 177 2.23 18.35 49.76
N GLN A 178 1.57 17.36 50.36
CA GLN A 178 1.45 15.99 49.84
C GLN A 178 -0.01 15.54 49.72
N GLU A 179 -0.98 16.44 49.94
CA GLU A 179 -2.39 16.11 49.84
C GLU A 179 -2.93 16.52 48.47
N GLU A 180 -3.28 15.47 47.70
CA GLU A 180 -4.36 15.42 46.71
C GLU A 180 -4.14 16.15 45.38
N PHE A 181 -3.17 15.67 44.60
CA PHE A 181 -3.35 15.61 43.14
C PHE A 181 -3.38 14.14 42.73
N GLU A 182 -4.51 13.47 42.96
CA GLU A 182 -4.82 12.20 42.29
C GLU A 182 -4.92 12.48 40.79
N PHE A 183 -3.78 12.42 40.12
CA PHE A 183 -3.72 12.45 38.67
C PHE A 183 -4.23 11.10 38.17
N ASP A 184 -5.50 11.05 37.78
CA ASP A 184 -6.16 9.87 37.25
C ASP A 184 -5.36 9.28 36.07
N PHE A 185 -4.66 8.18 36.35
CA PHE A 185 -3.73 7.49 35.43
C PHE A 185 -4.46 6.74 34.30
N THR A 186 -5.74 7.02 34.08
CA THR A 186 -6.54 6.44 32.99
C THR A 186 -6.35 7.18 31.66
N HIS A 187 -5.36 8.09 31.59
CA HIS A 187 -5.01 8.78 30.36
C HIS A 187 -4.53 7.77 29.30
N ASP A 188 -5.34 7.62 28.26
CA ASP A 188 -5.14 6.72 27.11
C ASP A 188 -3.73 6.92 26.52
N MET A 189 -2.90 5.87 26.57
CA MET A 189 -1.53 5.88 26.04
C MET A 189 -1.49 6.37 24.58
N ILE A 190 -2.56 6.13 23.82
CA ILE A 190 -2.68 6.56 22.43
C ILE A 190 -2.77 8.09 22.35
N SER A 191 -3.42 8.74 23.31
CA SER A 191 -3.52 10.20 23.38
C SER A 191 -2.18 10.85 23.70
N ASP A 192 -1.41 10.28 24.64
CA ASP A 192 -0.08 10.82 24.98
C ASP A 192 0.89 10.73 23.80
N VAL A 193 0.89 9.61 23.08
CA VAL A 193 1.72 9.43 21.88
C VAL A 193 1.33 10.45 20.80
N LYS A 194 0.02 10.74 20.65
CA LYS A 194 -0.44 11.78 19.70
C LYS A 194 0.05 13.17 20.09
N ILE A 195 -0.06 13.54 21.37
CA ILE A 195 0.43 14.84 21.87
C ILE A 195 1.94 14.96 21.65
N LEU A 196 2.69 13.91 21.99
CA LEU A 196 4.14 13.88 21.78
C LEU A 196 4.50 14.00 20.30
N MET A 197 3.83 13.23 19.43
CA MET A 197 4.06 13.27 17.97
C MET A 197 3.77 14.65 17.39
N GLU A 198 2.70 15.30 17.84
CA GLU A 198 2.35 16.65 17.41
C GLU A 198 3.38 17.68 17.88
N ALA A 199 3.90 17.54 19.09
CA ALA A 199 4.96 18.38 19.64
C ALA A 199 6.28 18.23 18.89
N VAL A 200 6.63 17.03 18.39
CA VAL A 200 7.93 16.79 17.71
C VAL A 200 7.87 16.85 16.18
N LYS A 201 6.70 17.08 15.58
CA LYS A 201 6.49 17.01 14.12
C LYS A 201 7.38 17.95 13.30
N HIS A 202 7.84 19.04 13.91
CA HIS A 202 8.70 20.05 13.28
C HIS A 202 10.21 19.72 13.38
N LEU A 203 10.58 18.68 14.12
CA LEU A 203 11.96 18.23 14.27
C LEU A 203 12.37 17.29 13.13
N SER A 204 13.68 17.08 12.95
CA SER A 204 14.19 16.09 12.00
C SER A 204 13.75 14.67 12.37
N VAL A 205 13.57 13.79 11.38
CA VAL A 205 13.16 12.38 11.59
C VAL A 205 14.08 11.66 12.58
N LYS A 206 15.39 11.94 12.54
CA LYS A 206 16.37 11.34 13.46
C LYS A 206 16.16 11.84 14.91
N THR A 207 15.75 13.09 15.09
CA THR A 207 15.43 13.66 16.41
C THR A 207 14.12 13.11 16.95
N GLN A 208 13.10 12.98 16.09
CA GLN A 208 11.80 12.39 16.44
C GLN A 208 11.97 10.95 16.98
N ASP A 209 12.74 10.11 16.29
CA ASP A 209 13.02 8.73 16.74
C ASP A 209 13.72 8.70 18.10
N ARG A 210 14.68 9.61 18.33
CA ARG A 210 15.40 9.67 19.62
C ARG A 210 14.48 10.06 20.78
N VAL A 211 13.61 11.05 20.58
CA VAL A 211 12.64 11.49 21.60
C VAL A 211 11.64 10.38 21.88
N LEU A 212 11.12 9.71 20.85
CA LEU A 212 10.15 8.62 21.01
C LEU A 212 10.76 7.44 21.80
N ARG A 213 12.00 7.04 21.49
CA ARG A 213 12.70 5.98 22.23
C ARG A 213 12.94 6.35 23.69
N GLN A 214 13.37 7.59 23.95
CA GLN A 214 13.61 8.06 25.31
C GLN A 214 12.31 8.04 26.13
N TRP A 215 11.23 8.58 25.58
CA TRP A 215 9.92 8.60 26.23
C TRP A 215 9.41 7.19 26.53
N LEU A 216 9.54 6.24 25.60
CA LEU A 216 9.17 4.83 25.84
C LEU A 216 9.98 4.20 26.98
N THR A 217 11.27 4.53 27.07
CA THR A 217 12.17 3.99 28.11
C THR A 217 11.83 4.56 29.50
N GLU A 218 11.51 5.86 29.58
CA GLU A 218 11.08 6.49 30.83
C GLU A 218 9.74 5.93 31.30
N ARG A 219 8.80 5.71 30.37
CA ARG A 219 7.49 5.16 30.73
C ARG A 219 7.59 3.71 31.22
N GLN A 220 8.45 2.88 30.62
CA GLN A 220 8.68 1.51 31.10
C GLN A 220 9.26 1.42 32.51
N LYS A 221 9.94 2.46 33.00
CA LYS A 221 10.48 2.49 34.37
C LYS A 221 9.43 2.84 35.42
N ASN A 222 8.32 3.46 35.01
CA ASN A 222 7.26 3.93 35.89
C ASN A 222 6.10 2.93 36.01
N PHE A 223 6.20 1.77 35.35
CA PHE A 223 5.30 0.62 35.50
C PHE A 223 6.05 -0.51 36.20
#